data_AF-A0A7U6M323-F1
#
_entry.id   AF-A0A7U6M323-F1
#
_cell.length_a   1.000
_cell.length_b   1.000
_cell.length_c   1.000
_cell.angle_alpha   90.00
_cell.angle_beta   90.00
_cell.angle_gamma   90.00
#
_symmetry.space_group_name_H-M   'P 1'
#
loop_
_entity.id
_entity.type
_entity.pdbx_description
1 polymer ?
#
loop_
_entity_poly.entity_id
_entity_poly.type
_entity_poly.pdbx_seq_one_letter_code
_entity_poly.pdbx_strand_id
1 'polypeptide(L)'
;MQGIELADFVNFYLSRKHRDEKGKGCTLAALGGDAARQFDDIKAAYEAGIEKLLEVLQGEDDEPKASRAEIIDTFAHALGALILSRACPDDSPLADEVLSVCHEQIMAKLTP
;
A
#
# COMPACT_ATOMS: atom_id res chain seq x y z
N MET A 1 7.37 -15.48 7.61
CA MET A 1 6.66 -15.37 6.30
C MET A 1 7.67 -14.66 5.43
N GLN A 2 8.15 -15.26 4.33
CA GLN A 2 9.26 -14.67 3.56
C GLN A 2 8.96 -13.20 3.27
N GLY A 3 9.91 -12.32 3.59
CA GLY A 3 9.80 -10.88 3.34
C GLY A 3 9.45 -10.62 1.88
N ILE A 4 8.57 -9.66 1.64
CA ILE A 4 8.16 -9.28 0.28
C ILE A 4 9.05 -8.12 -0.14
N GLU A 5 9.74 -8.24 -1.26
CA GLU A 5 10.49 -7.12 -1.84
C GLU A 5 9.55 -5.95 -2.15
N LEU A 6 9.97 -4.71 -1.86
CA LEU A 6 9.14 -3.52 -2.09
C LEU A 6 8.65 -3.42 -3.53
N ALA A 7 9.50 -3.76 -4.50
CA ALA A 7 9.13 -3.79 -5.92
C ALA A 7 7.98 -4.77 -6.19
N ASP A 8 8.05 -5.99 -5.63
CA ASP A 8 7.00 -7.01 -5.80
C ASP A 8 5.69 -6.58 -5.11
N PHE A 9 5.81 -5.97 -3.93
CA PHE A 9 4.68 -5.34 -3.25
C PHE A 9 4.01 -4.31 -4.16
N VAL A 10 4.75 -3.36 -4.71
CA VAL A 10 4.22 -2.28 -5.56
C VAL A 10 3.57 -2.85 -6.84
N ASN A 11 4.22 -3.80 -7.50
CA ASN A 11 3.70 -4.49 -8.68
C ASN A 11 2.34 -5.15 -8.42
N PHE A 12 2.20 -5.84 -7.29
CA PHE A 12 0.94 -6.47 -6.92
C PHE A 12 -0.10 -5.43 -6.49
N TYR A 13 0.28 -4.52 -5.60
CA TYR A 13 -0.62 -3.63 -4.90
C TYR A 13 -1.28 -2.59 -5.82
N LEU A 14 -0.54 -2.11 -6.83
CA LEU A 14 -1.04 -1.17 -7.84
C LEU A 14 -1.54 -1.85 -9.13
N SER A 15 -1.77 -3.16 -9.11
CA SER A 15 -2.37 -3.87 -10.23
C SER A 15 -3.89 -3.66 -10.33
N ARG A 16 -4.44 -3.74 -11.55
CA ARG A 16 -5.89 -3.82 -11.77
C ARG A 16 -6.55 -4.93 -10.97
N LYS A 17 -5.87 -6.09 -10.87
CA LYS A 17 -6.38 -7.22 -10.08
C LYS A 17 -6.63 -6.82 -8.63
N HIS A 18 -5.66 -6.18 -7.98
CA HIS A 18 -5.84 -5.74 -6.59
C HIS A 18 -6.84 -4.59 -6.45
N ARG A 19 -6.85 -3.63 -7.39
CA ARG A 19 -7.85 -2.56 -7.45
C ARG A 19 -9.27 -3.14 -7.44
N ASP A 20 -9.53 -4.10 -8.31
CA ASP A 20 -10.86 -4.64 -8.60
C ASP A 20 -11.34 -5.65 -7.54
N GLU A 21 -10.42 -6.32 -6.82
CA GLU A 21 -10.74 -7.17 -5.66
C GLU A 21 -11.10 -6.37 -4.39
N LYS A 22 -12.19 -5.59 -4.43
CA LYS A 22 -12.65 -4.75 -3.30
C LYS A 22 -12.91 -5.58 -2.02
N GLY A 23 -13.44 -6.81 -2.16
CA GLY A 23 -13.78 -7.69 -1.03
C GLY A 23 -12.62 -8.52 -0.44
N LYS A 24 -11.47 -8.57 -1.11
CA LYS A 24 -10.27 -9.29 -0.66
C LYS A 24 -9.01 -8.40 -0.65
N GLY A 25 -9.21 -7.10 -0.87
CA GLY A 25 -8.14 -6.12 -0.99
C GLY A 25 -7.59 -5.67 0.37
N CYS A 26 -6.71 -4.66 0.34
CA CYS A 26 -6.12 -4.13 1.56
C CYS A 26 -7.17 -3.48 2.49
N THR A 27 -7.33 -4.03 3.70
CA THR A 27 -8.23 -3.51 4.73
C THR A 27 -7.86 -2.09 5.17
N LEU A 28 -6.57 -1.76 5.21
CA LEU A 28 -6.09 -0.42 5.57
C LEU A 28 -6.60 0.63 4.55
N ALA A 29 -6.56 0.30 3.25
CA ALA A 29 -7.10 1.17 2.21
C ALA A 29 -8.62 1.32 2.28
N ALA A 30 -9.34 0.30 2.76
CA ALA A 30 -10.79 0.34 2.89
C ALA A 30 -11.28 1.10 4.13
N LEU A 31 -10.58 0.98 5.26
CA LEU A 31 -11.07 1.44 6.57
C LEU A 31 -10.30 2.63 7.16
N GLY A 32 -9.28 3.16 6.50
CA GLY A 32 -8.45 4.23 7.10
C GLY A 32 -9.24 5.48 7.50
N GLY A 33 -10.18 5.92 6.66
CA GLY A 33 -11.05 7.06 6.98
C GLY A 33 -12.02 6.78 8.12
N ASP A 34 -12.48 5.53 8.27
CA ASP A 34 -13.37 5.12 9.35
C ASP A 34 -12.62 4.98 10.67
N ALA A 35 -11.42 4.36 10.64
CA ALA A 35 -10.54 4.18 11.79
C ALA A 35 -10.20 5.52 12.45
N ALA A 36 -9.98 6.58 11.66
CA ALA A 36 -9.72 7.92 12.15
C ALA A 36 -10.86 8.49 13.03
N ARG A 37 -12.10 8.03 12.83
CA ARG A 37 -13.30 8.48 13.56
C ARG A 37 -13.70 7.54 14.71
N GLN A 38 -12.95 6.48 14.96
CA GLN A 38 -13.23 5.52 16.05
C GLN A 38 -12.56 5.93 17.38
N PHE A 39 -12.86 5.16 18.42
CA PHE A 39 -12.24 5.23 19.74
C PHE A 39 -10.76 4.79 19.72
N ASP A 40 -10.05 5.11 20.79
CA ASP A 40 -8.59 4.94 20.86
C ASP A 40 -8.14 3.47 20.79
N ASP A 41 -8.94 2.54 21.31
CA ASP A 41 -8.68 1.11 21.22
C ASP A 41 -8.71 0.59 19.77
N ILE A 42 -9.66 1.06 18.96
CA ILE A 42 -9.74 0.73 17.54
C ILE A 42 -8.61 1.39 16.75
N LYS A 43 -8.25 2.64 17.07
CA LYS A 43 -7.10 3.32 16.46
C LYS A 43 -5.80 2.58 16.74
N ALA A 44 -5.59 2.13 17.98
CA ALA A 44 -4.42 1.33 18.36
C ALA A 44 -4.37 -0.01 17.61
N ALA A 45 -5.52 -0.68 17.42
CA ALA A 45 -5.58 -1.89 16.62
C ALA A 45 -5.24 -1.63 15.14
N TYR A 46 -5.69 -0.50 14.59
CA TYR A 46 -5.36 -0.08 13.23
C TYR A 46 -3.87 0.23 13.06
N GLU A 47 -3.28 0.94 14.02
CA GLU A 47 -1.83 1.21 14.10
C GLU A 47 -1.01 -0.10 14.14
N ALA A 48 -1.40 -1.05 14.99
CA ALA A 48 -0.73 -2.35 15.06
C ALA A 48 -0.78 -3.11 13.73
N GLY A 49 -1.88 -2.95 12.97
CA GLY A 49 -2.00 -3.49 11.62
C GLY A 49 -1.03 -2.86 10.63
N ILE A 50 -0.77 -1.55 10.74
CA ILE A 50 0.24 -0.84 9.94
C ILE A 50 1.63 -1.36 10.30
N GLU A 51 1.99 -1.41 11.59
CA GLU A 51 3.31 -1.87 12.03
C GLU A 51 3.61 -3.28 11.53
N LYS A 52 2.66 -4.21 11.66
CA LYS A 52 2.82 -5.58 11.16
C LYS A 52 3.06 -5.64 9.64
N LEU A 53 2.45 -4.74 8.87
CA LEU A 53 2.69 -4.67 7.44
C LEU A 53 4.09 -4.12 7.13
N LEU A 54 4.52 -3.09 7.86
CA LEU A 54 5.87 -2.53 7.72
C LEU A 54 6.93 -3.58 8.04
N GLU A 55 6.73 -4.41 9.07
CA GLU A 55 7.60 -5.54 9.41
C GLU A 55 7.71 -6.55 8.26
N VAL A 56 6.57 -6.89 7.61
CA VAL A 56 6.56 -7.82 6.47
C VAL A 56 7.34 -7.25 5.27
N LEU A 57 7.22 -5.94 5.02
CA LEU A 57 7.94 -5.25 3.94
C LEU A 57 9.41 -5.00 4.25
N GLN A 58 9.77 -4.95 5.54
CA GLN A 58 11.17 -4.84 5.97
C GLN A 58 11.94 -6.14 5.75
N GLY A 59 11.25 -7.29 5.83
CA GLY A 59 11.85 -8.62 5.67
C GLY A 59 12.62 -9.07 6.93
N GLU A 60 13.05 -10.33 6.91
CA GLU A 60 13.78 -10.97 8.03
C GLU A 60 15.30 -10.99 7.82
N ASP A 61 15.83 -10.31 6.79
CA ASP A 61 17.25 -10.31 6.45
C ASP A 61 18.07 -9.49 7.47
N ASP A 62 19.28 -9.96 7.82
CA ASP A 62 20.21 -9.31 8.77
C ASP A 62 20.65 -7.89 8.34
N GLU A 63 20.45 -7.54 7.07
CA GLU A 63 20.75 -6.22 6.51
C GLU A 63 19.50 -5.66 5.79
N PRO A 64 18.89 -4.57 6.28
CA PRO A 64 17.67 -4.03 5.68
C PRO A 64 17.92 -3.54 4.25
N LYS A 65 17.20 -4.10 3.27
CA LYS A 65 17.27 -3.68 1.85
C LYS A 65 16.75 -2.26 1.61
N ALA A 66 15.89 -1.77 2.51
CA ALA A 66 15.32 -0.44 2.48
C ALA A 66 15.25 0.15 3.89
N SER A 67 15.38 1.47 4.00
CA SER A 67 15.15 2.15 5.28
C SER A 67 13.67 2.13 5.68
N ARG A 68 13.36 2.20 6.98
CA ARG A 68 11.97 2.31 7.43
C ARG A 68 11.23 3.50 6.80
N ALA A 69 11.93 4.62 6.58
CA ALA A 69 11.36 5.79 5.93
C ALA A 69 10.95 5.49 4.48
N GLU A 70 11.76 4.73 3.74
CA GLU A 70 11.49 4.32 2.36
C GLU A 70 10.32 3.34 2.28
N ILE A 71 10.24 2.39 3.22
CA ILE A 71 9.11 1.46 3.32
C ILE A 71 7.81 2.23 3.58
N ILE A 72 7.81 3.18 4.53
CA ILE A 72 6.64 4.01 4.84
C ILE A 72 6.24 4.87 3.64
N ASP A 73 7.19 5.54 2.98
CA ASP A 73 6.91 6.36 1.77
C ASP A 73 6.27 5.49 0.67
N THR A 74 6.89 4.35 0.37
CA THR A 74 6.41 3.41 -0.64
C THR A 74 5.00 2.90 -0.32
N PHE A 75 4.76 2.48 0.92
CA PHE A 75 3.47 1.97 1.34
C PHE A 75 2.38 3.06 1.31
N ALA A 76 2.65 4.24 1.88
CA ALA A 76 1.69 5.34 1.91
C ALA A 76 1.33 5.82 0.50
N HIS A 77 2.33 5.91 -0.39
CA HIS A 77 2.13 6.30 -1.78
C HIS A 77 1.26 5.28 -2.52
N ALA A 78 1.56 3.98 -2.41
CA ALA A 78 0.77 2.93 -3.05
C ALA A 78 -0.66 2.85 -2.48
N LEU A 79 -0.83 2.98 -1.16
CA LEU A 79 -2.13 3.01 -0.49
C LEU A 79 -3.00 4.17 -0.98
N GLY A 80 -2.44 5.38 -1.05
CA GLY A 80 -3.13 6.55 -1.56
C GLY A 80 -3.56 6.40 -3.02
N ALA A 81 -2.67 5.90 -3.88
CA ALA A 81 -2.98 5.65 -5.29
C ALA A 81 -4.13 4.65 -5.47
N LEU A 82 -4.12 3.56 -4.70
CA LEU A 82 -5.19 2.56 -4.72
C LEU A 82 -6.54 3.16 -4.28
N ILE A 83 -6.55 3.97 -3.23
CA ILE A 83 -7.76 4.64 -2.74
C ILE A 83 -8.34 5.57 -3.82
N LEU A 84 -7.50 6.42 -4.43
CA LEU A 84 -7.92 7.34 -5.48
C LEU A 84 -8.45 6.61 -6.72
N SER A 85 -7.76 5.56 -7.16
CA SER A 85 -8.19 4.73 -8.30
C SER A 85 -9.54 4.04 -8.06
N ARG A 86 -9.77 3.52 -6.83
CA ARG A 86 -11.03 2.90 -6.44
C ARG A 86 -12.20 3.88 -6.29
N ALA A 87 -11.90 5.15 -6.02
CA ALA A 87 -12.91 6.20 -5.93
C ALA A 87 -13.47 6.60 -7.31
N CYS A 88 -12.74 6.28 -8.38
CA CYS A 88 -13.20 6.50 -9.76
C CYS A 88 -14.14 5.38 -10.23
N PRO A 89 -15.02 5.64 -11.22
CA PRO A 89 -15.74 4.60 -11.94
C PRO A 89 -14.80 3.51 -12.48
N ASP A 90 -15.27 2.26 -12.54
CA ASP A 90 -14.42 1.11 -12.86
C ASP A 90 -13.82 1.14 -14.28
N ASP A 91 -14.47 1.85 -15.20
CA ASP A 91 -14.09 2.10 -16.60
C ASP A 91 -13.45 3.48 -16.83
N SER A 92 -13.19 4.26 -15.77
CA SER A 92 -12.59 5.58 -15.89
C SER A 92 -11.11 5.49 -16.30
N PRO A 93 -10.68 6.17 -17.38
CA PRO A 93 -9.25 6.24 -17.73
C PRO A 93 -8.38 6.80 -16.61
N LEU A 94 -8.92 7.71 -15.79
CA LEU A 94 -8.22 8.28 -14.64
C LEU A 94 -7.92 7.21 -13.57
N ALA A 95 -8.77 6.19 -13.43
CA ALA A 95 -8.53 5.11 -12.47
C ALA A 95 -7.24 4.35 -12.81
N ASP A 96 -6.97 4.14 -14.09
CA ASP A 96 -5.79 3.44 -14.58
C ASP A 96 -4.56 4.35 -14.59
N GLU A 97 -4.76 5.61 -15.00
CA GLU A 97 -3.70 6.62 -14.99
C GLU A 97 -3.10 6.80 -13.61
N VAL A 98 -3.93 6.91 -12.55
CA VAL A 98 -3.46 7.02 -11.17
C VAL A 98 -2.59 5.84 -10.76
N LEU A 99 -2.99 4.61 -11.11
CA LEU A 99 -2.20 3.42 -10.78
C LEU A 99 -0.88 3.41 -11.56
N SER A 100 -0.91 3.69 -12.87
CA SER A 100 0.28 3.69 -13.73
C SER A 100 1.30 4.74 -13.27
N VAL A 101 0.88 5.98 -13.08
CA VAL A 101 1.77 7.08 -12.71
C VAL A 101 2.41 6.82 -11.35
N CYS A 102 1.61 6.45 -10.34
CA CYS A 102 2.15 6.17 -9.02
C CYS A 102 3.08 4.95 -9.02
N HIS A 103 2.74 3.89 -9.76
CA HIS A 103 3.61 2.72 -9.92
C HIS A 103 4.96 3.12 -10.52
N GLU A 104 4.97 3.84 -11.64
CA GLU A 104 6.19 4.29 -12.31
C GLU A 104 7.07 5.16 -11.39
N GLN A 105 6.46 6.11 -10.68
CA GLN A 105 7.19 6.99 -9.77
C GLN A 105 7.79 6.25 -8.57
N ILE A 106 7.08 5.26 -8.02
CA ILE A 106 7.62 4.44 -6.94
C ILE A 106 8.75 3.56 -7.45
N MET A 107 8.56 2.86 -8.57
CA MET A 107 9.57 1.97 -9.15
C MET A 107 10.86 2.71 -9.54
N ALA A 108 10.74 3.95 -10.03
CA ALA A 108 11.90 4.80 -10.33
C ALA A 108 12.73 5.15 -9.09
N LYS A 109 12.12 5.20 -7.89
CA LYS A 109 12.84 5.41 -6.63
C LYS A 109 13.49 4.14 -6.08
N LEU A 110 12.88 2.98 -6.36
CA LEU A 110 13.37 1.67 -5.89
C LEU A 110 14.49 1.11 -6.78
N THR A 111 14.67 1.66 -7.97
CA THR A 111 15.77 1.28 -8.89
C THR A 111 16.96 2.22 -8.64
N PRO A 112 18.19 1.72 -8.42
CA PRO A 112 19.39 2.53 -8.22
C PRO A 112 19.72 3.47 -9.38
#